data_AF-A0AAV5HMU8-F1
#
_entry.id   AF-A0AAV5HMU8-F1
#
_cell.length_a   1.000
_cell.length_b   1.000
_cell.length_c   1.000
_cell.angle_alpha   90.00
_cell.angle_beta   90.00
_cell.angle_gamma   90.00
#
_symmetry.space_group_name_H-M   'P 1'
#
loop_
_entity.id
_entity.type
_entity.pdbx_description
1 polymer ?
#
loop_
_entity_poly.entity_id
_entity_poly.type
_entity_poly.pdbx_seq_one_letter_code
_entity_poly.pdbx_strand_id
1 'polypeptide(L)'
;MDASIRMVRAAMKGLLLVMFLGILMMWVMMPTNTYREKWRVKISDKVSNSTYLGTSGLNILIWTFPMLFISVLGSLYLHLGKKLNNNDVSQCSDDGEGHRRAATWKKPVLVKGPLGIVTGTELAFLIMFIALLVWSLSTDLHNNFANITQFAQQGQRIWVEKLKITALYLGVVGNICLAFLFFPVARGSSVLPLLGLTSEGSIKYHIWLGHMVMAIFTAHGFGFILAWSIDHQFSEVQ
;
A
#
# COMPACT_ATOMS: atom_id res chain seq x y z
N MET A 1 -35.29 -4.15 16.41
CA MET A 1 -33.90 -3.78 16.75
C MET A 1 -32.90 -4.34 15.73
N ASP A 2 -33.15 -5.54 15.17
CA ASP A 2 -32.18 -6.18 14.26
C ASP A 2 -32.20 -5.60 12.84
N ALA A 3 -33.34 -5.10 12.35
CA ALA A 3 -33.43 -4.38 11.07
C ALA A 3 -32.59 -3.09 11.06
N SER A 4 -32.63 -2.30 12.14
CA SER A 4 -31.80 -1.09 12.29
C SER A 4 -30.31 -1.43 12.36
N ILE A 5 -29.92 -2.51 13.06
CA ILE A 5 -28.51 -2.93 13.12
C ILE A 5 -28.02 -3.43 11.74
N ARG A 6 -28.86 -4.17 11.00
CA ARG A 6 -28.56 -4.60 9.62
C ARG A 6 -28.35 -3.41 8.68
N MET A 7 -29.21 -2.39 8.75
CA MET A 7 -29.09 -1.17 7.95
C MET A 7 -27.82 -0.37 8.28
N VAL A 8 -27.53 -0.18 9.57
CA VAL A 8 -26.28 0.48 10.02
C VAL A 8 -25.05 -0.29 9.54
N ARG A 9 -25.07 -1.62 9.63
CA ARG A 9 -23.97 -2.48 9.19
C ARG A 9 -23.74 -2.39 7.67
N ALA A 10 -24.81 -2.34 6.88
CA ALA A 10 -24.71 -2.14 5.43
C ALA A 10 -24.12 -0.77 5.08
N ALA A 11 -24.56 0.29 5.76
CA ALA A 11 -24.00 1.64 5.59
C ALA A 11 -22.51 1.69 5.96
N MET A 12 -22.11 1.06 7.07
CA MET A 12 -20.70 0.96 7.46
C MET A 12 -19.86 0.20 6.44
N LYS A 13 -20.37 -0.90 5.87
CA LYS A 13 -19.69 -1.65 4.81
C LYS A 13 -19.50 -0.80 3.56
N GLY A 14 -20.52 -0.04 3.16
CA GLY A 14 -20.44 0.91 2.05
C GLY A 14 -19.38 1.97 2.28
N LEU A 15 -19.36 2.59 3.47
CA LEU A 15 -18.36 3.59 3.83
C LEU A 15 -16.93 3.03 3.82
N LEU A 16 -16.71 1.85 4.40
CA LEU A 16 -15.42 1.16 4.40
C LEU A 16 -14.93 0.88 2.96
N LEU A 17 -15.83 0.48 2.06
CA LEU A 17 -15.51 0.24 0.65
C LEU A 17 -15.11 1.53 -0.07
N VAL A 18 -15.85 2.62 0.13
CA VAL A 18 -15.52 3.94 -0.43
C VAL A 18 -14.14 4.41 0.05
N MET A 19 -13.85 4.25 1.33
CA MET A 19 -12.56 4.63 1.90
C MET A 19 -11.41 3.79 1.35
N PHE A 20 -11.61 2.47 1.25
CA PHE A 20 -10.62 1.58 0.67
C PHE A 20 -10.29 1.95 -0.79
N LEU A 21 -11.31 2.22 -1.61
CA LEU A 21 -11.13 2.71 -2.98
C LEU A 21 -10.40 4.07 -3.01
N GLY A 22 -10.73 4.96 -2.08
CA GLY A 22 -10.03 6.25 -1.93
C GLY A 22 -8.54 6.08 -1.63
N ILE A 23 -8.17 5.17 -0.73
CA ILE A 23 -6.77 4.89 -0.41
C ILE A 23 -6.05 4.30 -1.62
N LEU A 24 -6.67 3.36 -2.35
CA LEU A 24 -6.09 2.81 -3.58
C LEU A 24 -5.88 3.90 -4.64
N MET A 25 -6.86 4.78 -4.83
CA MET A 25 -6.73 5.93 -5.74
C MET A 25 -5.54 6.81 -5.34
N MET A 26 -5.36 7.08 -4.04
CA MET A 26 -4.25 7.89 -3.54
C MET A 26 -2.90 7.24 -3.82
N TRP A 27 -2.76 5.92 -3.64
CA TRP A 27 -1.51 5.20 -3.98
C TRP A 27 -1.21 5.22 -5.48
N VAL A 28 -2.21 5.03 -6.34
CA VAL A 28 -2.03 5.05 -7.80
C VAL A 28 -1.67 6.45 -8.31
N MET A 29 -2.27 7.49 -7.71
CA MET A 29 -2.03 8.89 -8.09
C MET A 29 -0.72 9.45 -7.53
N MET A 30 -0.22 8.93 -6.41
CA MET A 30 0.98 9.45 -5.73
C MET A 30 2.21 9.71 -6.62
N PRO A 31 2.63 8.81 -7.52
CA PRO A 31 3.79 9.03 -8.39
C PRO A 31 3.54 10.04 -9.53
N THR A 32 2.30 10.43 -9.77
CA THR A 32 1.95 11.32 -10.90
C THR A 32 2.28 12.79 -10.59
N ASN A 33 2.68 13.55 -11.62
CA ASN A 33 2.89 14.99 -11.49
C ASN A 33 1.63 15.73 -11.03
N THR A 34 0.44 15.25 -11.43
CA THR A 34 -0.83 15.78 -10.95
C THR A 34 -0.92 15.78 -9.43
N TYR A 35 -0.53 14.66 -8.79
CA TYR A 35 -0.50 14.60 -7.33
C TYR A 35 0.62 15.48 -6.75
N ARG A 36 1.85 15.35 -7.26
CA ARG A 36 3.03 16.00 -6.69
C ARG A 36 2.99 17.53 -6.80
N GLU A 37 2.57 18.06 -7.94
CA GLU A 37 2.63 19.49 -8.24
C GLU A 37 1.32 20.22 -7.96
N LYS A 38 0.16 19.58 -8.20
CA LYS A 38 -1.14 20.25 -8.03
C LYS A 38 -1.81 19.89 -6.71
N TRP A 39 -2.00 18.59 -6.46
CA TRP A 39 -2.82 18.18 -5.31
C TRP A 39 -2.08 18.37 -4.00
N ARG A 40 -0.84 17.88 -3.90
CA ARG A 40 -0.03 17.98 -2.69
C ARG A 40 0.19 19.43 -2.30
N VAL A 41 0.53 20.31 -3.25
CA VAL A 41 0.72 21.75 -2.98
C VAL A 41 -0.58 22.38 -2.48
N LYS A 42 -1.70 22.21 -3.19
CA LYS A 42 -3.00 22.76 -2.79
C LYS A 42 -3.47 22.26 -1.42
N ILE A 43 -3.22 21.00 -1.08
CA ILE A 43 -3.54 20.45 0.24
C ILE A 43 -2.57 21.00 1.29
N SER A 44 -1.28 21.10 0.96
CA SER A 44 -0.24 21.65 1.84
C SER A 44 -0.55 23.07 2.22
N ASP A 45 -0.92 23.93 1.28
CA ASP A 45 -1.27 25.32 1.57
C ASP A 45 -2.43 25.42 2.57
N LYS A 46 -3.42 24.53 2.48
CA LYS A 46 -4.53 24.50 3.42
C LYS A 46 -4.15 23.94 4.79
N VAL A 47 -3.32 22.91 4.84
CA VAL A 47 -2.94 22.21 6.08
C VAL A 47 -1.86 22.97 6.85
N SER A 48 -0.89 23.57 6.16
CA SER A 48 0.22 24.33 6.75
C SER A 48 -0.25 25.63 7.39
N ASN A 49 -1.31 26.23 6.86
CA ASN A 49 -1.98 27.38 7.46
C ASN A 49 -2.85 27.01 8.68
N SER A 50 -3.02 25.72 8.98
CA SER A 50 -3.73 25.30 10.18
C SER A 50 -2.79 25.28 11.39
N THR A 51 -3.26 25.82 12.52
CA THR A 51 -2.48 25.95 13.76
C THR A 51 -2.02 24.62 14.36
N TYR A 52 -2.69 23.51 14.02
CA TYR A 52 -2.55 22.24 14.75
C TYR A 52 -1.74 21.16 14.01
N LEU A 53 -1.63 21.21 12.68
CA LEU A 53 -1.08 20.11 11.89
C LEU A 53 0.34 20.39 11.37
N GLY A 54 0.70 21.64 11.13
CA GLY A 54 2.03 22.00 10.60
C GLY A 54 2.37 21.31 9.28
N THR A 55 3.65 21.32 8.91
CA THR A 55 4.17 20.75 7.65
C THR A 55 4.13 19.22 7.61
N SER A 56 4.33 18.55 8.75
CA SER A 56 4.29 17.08 8.84
C SER A 56 2.86 16.52 8.91
N GLY A 57 1.88 17.32 9.32
CA GLY A 57 0.50 16.88 9.50
C GLY A 57 -0.20 16.48 8.21
N LEU A 58 0.27 16.94 7.05
CA LEU A 58 -0.25 16.52 5.75
C LEU A 58 -0.09 15.00 5.52
N ASN A 59 1.07 14.44 5.88
CA ASN A 59 1.30 13.00 5.72
C ASN A 59 0.45 12.19 6.71
N ILE A 60 0.28 12.68 7.94
CA ILE A 60 -0.58 12.04 8.96
C ILE A 60 -2.03 12.04 8.49
N LEU A 61 -2.52 13.18 7.99
CA LEU A 61 -3.90 13.33 7.55
C LEU A 61 -4.22 12.48 6.32
N ILE A 62 -3.30 12.36 5.37
CA ILE A 62 -3.53 11.61 4.14
C ILE A 62 -3.34 10.10 4.33
N TRP A 63 -2.31 9.68 5.06
CA TRP A 63 -1.93 8.27 5.12
C TRP A 63 -2.34 7.58 6.43
N THR A 64 -2.20 8.26 7.56
CA THR A 64 -2.46 7.65 8.89
C THR A 64 -3.93 7.73 9.27
N PHE A 65 -4.58 8.87 9.07
CA PHE A 65 -5.97 9.08 9.48
C PHE A 65 -6.96 8.10 8.82
N PRO A 66 -6.96 7.89 7.49
CA PRO A 66 -7.89 6.95 6.87
C PRO A 66 -7.71 5.52 7.38
N MET A 67 -6.46 5.13 7.66
CA MET A 67 -6.11 3.82 8.19
C MET A 67 -6.63 3.60 9.61
N LEU A 68 -6.45 4.57 10.50
CA LEU A 68 -6.99 4.52 11.86
C LEU A 68 -8.52 4.48 11.84
N PHE A 69 -9.14 5.28 10.99
CA PHE A 69 -10.60 5.35 10.88
C PHE A 69 -11.20 4.03 10.36
N ILE A 70 -10.57 3.39 9.37
CA ILE A 70 -10.95 2.04 8.90
C ILE A 70 -10.85 1.01 10.03
N SER A 71 -9.80 1.07 10.85
CA SER A 71 -9.62 0.15 11.98
C SER A 71 -10.75 0.29 13.01
N VAL A 72 -11.09 1.53 13.39
CA VAL A 72 -12.17 1.81 14.35
C VAL A 72 -13.52 1.36 13.78
N LEU A 73 -13.86 1.77 12.55
CA LEU A 73 -15.11 1.37 11.91
C LEU A 73 -15.19 -0.15 11.70
N GLY A 74 -14.09 -0.77 11.31
CA GLY A 74 -14.00 -2.22 11.15
C GLY A 74 -14.25 -2.95 12.47
N SER A 75 -13.72 -2.43 13.58
CA SER A 75 -13.96 -3.01 14.91
C SER A 75 -15.43 -2.93 15.31
N LEU A 76 -16.08 -1.78 15.06
CA LEU A 76 -17.50 -1.57 15.34
C LEU A 76 -18.38 -2.45 14.45
N TYR A 77 -18.03 -2.59 13.17
CA TYR A 77 -18.74 -3.46 12.21
C TYR A 77 -18.73 -4.94 12.62
N LEU A 78 -17.58 -5.41 13.11
CA LEU A 78 -17.42 -6.78 13.61
C LEU A 78 -18.18 -6.97 14.93
N HIS A 79 -18.11 -6.00 15.85
CA HIS A 79 -18.81 -6.05 17.13
C HIS A 79 -20.34 -6.11 16.94
N LEU A 80 -20.90 -5.26 16.07
CA LEU A 80 -22.32 -5.28 15.73
C LEU A 80 -22.74 -6.60 15.09
N GLY A 81 -21.85 -7.21 14.29
CA GLY A 81 -22.05 -8.53 13.72
C GLY A 81 -22.17 -9.65 14.75
N LYS A 82 -21.25 -9.66 15.72
CA LYS A 82 -21.27 -10.63 16.81
C LYS A 82 -22.55 -10.49 17.65
N LYS A 83 -23.00 -9.26 17.89
CA LYS A 83 -24.26 -8.97 18.60
C LYS A 83 -25.48 -9.53 17.86
N LEU A 84 -25.53 -9.37 16.53
CA LEU A 84 -26.62 -9.95 15.71
C LEU A 84 -26.61 -11.48 15.77
N ASN A 85 -25.42 -12.09 15.61
CA ASN A 85 -25.27 -13.55 15.57
C ASN A 85 -25.54 -14.24 16.92
N ASN A 86 -25.32 -13.53 18.03
CA ASN A 86 -25.66 -14.01 19.37
C ASN A 86 -27.17 -13.94 19.67
N ASN A 87 -27.91 -13.04 19.00
CA ASN A 87 -29.36 -12.91 19.14
C ASN A 87 -30.11 -13.84 18.18
N ASP A 88 -29.51 -14.17 17.03
CA ASP A 88 -30.04 -15.07 16.01
C ASP A 88 -29.42 -16.49 16.12
N VAL A 89 -29.48 -17.13 17.30
CA VAL A 89 -29.24 -18.59 17.42
C VAL A 89 -30.48 -19.33 16.89
N SER A 90 -30.79 -19.14 15.61
CA SER A 90 -31.72 -19.93 14.81
C SER A 90 -31.85 -19.35 13.41
N GLN A 91 -30.84 -19.57 12.55
CA GLN A 91 -31.13 -20.00 11.18
C GLN A 91 -29.86 -20.44 10.46
N CYS A 92 -29.80 -21.75 10.24
CA CYS A 92 -29.04 -22.34 9.16
C CYS A 92 -29.41 -21.68 7.82
N SER A 93 -28.37 -21.53 6.99
CA SER A 93 -28.44 -21.65 5.53
C SER A 93 -29.25 -20.59 4.79
N ASP A 94 -28.60 -19.50 4.38
CA ASP A 94 -28.88 -18.93 3.05
C ASP A 94 -27.69 -18.12 2.50
N ASP A 95 -27.08 -18.65 1.43
CA ASP A 95 -26.34 -17.92 0.36
C ASP A 95 -25.59 -18.96 -0.52
N GLY A 96 -26.34 -19.81 -1.21
CA GLY A 96 -25.83 -20.97 -1.96
C GLY A 96 -24.97 -20.68 -3.19
N GLU A 97 -25.02 -19.47 -3.76
CA GLU A 97 -24.27 -19.13 -4.98
C GLU A 97 -22.99 -18.31 -4.73
N GLY A 98 -23.04 -17.35 -3.79
CA GLY A 98 -21.86 -16.56 -3.39
C GLY A 98 -20.80 -17.41 -2.68
N HIS A 99 -21.24 -18.39 -1.89
CA HIS A 99 -20.34 -19.30 -1.18
C HIS A 99 -19.63 -20.28 -2.13
N ARG A 100 -20.26 -20.72 -3.24
CA ARG A 100 -19.61 -21.58 -4.25
C ARG A 100 -18.51 -20.85 -5.04
N ARG A 101 -18.71 -19.57 -5.37
CA ARG A 101 -17.67 -18.75 -6.02
C ARG A 101 -16.55 -18.42 -5.03
N ALA A 102 -16.87 -18.03 -3.80
CA ALA A 102 -15.88 -17.79 -2.75
C ALA A 102 -15.09 -19.08 -2.38
N ALA A 103 -15.75 -20.25 -2.36
CA ALA A 103 -15.13 -21.54 -2.08
C ALA A 103 -14.15 -21.97 -3.19
N THR A 104 -14.45 -21.65 -4.45
CA THR A 104 -13.54 -21.92 -5.57
C THR A 104 -12.27 -21.06 -5.49
N TRP A 105 -12.37 -19.81 -5.04
CA TRP A 105 -11.23 -18.90 -4.84
C TRP A 105 -10.42 -19.19 -3.57
N LYS A 106 -11.04 -19.82 -2.57
CA LYS A 106 -10.38 -20.36 -1.37
C LYS A 106 -9.66 -21.68 -1.63
N LYS A 107 -9.80 -22.28 -2.82
CA LYS A 107 -9.02 -23.48 -3.15
C LYS A 107 -7.54 -23.11 -3.21
N PRO A 108 -6.65 -23.90 -2.58
CA PRO A 108 -5.22 -23.68 -2.66
C PRO A 108 -4.79 -23.85 -4.12
N VAL A 109 -4.27 -22.78 -4.72
CA VAL A 109 -3.78 -22.81 -6.11
C VAL A 109 -2.36 -23.35 -6.16
N LEU A 110 -1.59 -23.14 -5.09
CA LEU A 110 -0.22 -23.64 -4.98
C LEU A 110 -0.11 -24.60 -3.78
N VAL A 111 0.13 -25.88 -4.07
CA VAL A 111 0.40 -26.92 -3.07
C VAL A 111 1.84 -27.37 -3.28
N LYS A 112 2.72 -27.03 -2.33
CA LYS A 112 4.16 -27.35 -2.24
C LYS A 112 5.12 -26.48 -3.08
N GLY A 113 5.34 -25.24 -2.64
CA GLY A 113 6.55 -24.46 -2.95
C GLY A 113 7.23 -23.95 -1.68
N PRO A 114 8.45 -23.37 -1.76
CA PRO A 114 9.14 -22.76 -0.60
C PRO A 114 8.34 -21.61 0.07
N LEU A 115 7.22 -21.22 -0.54
CA LEU A 115 6.33 -20.13 -0.15
C LEU A 115 5.04 -20.60 0.56
N GLY A 116 4.89 -21.90 0.83
CA GLY A 116 3.74 -22.47 1.55
C GLY A 116 2.48 -22.67 0.71
N ILE A 117 1.36 -23.04 1.36
CA ILE A 117 0.05 -23.19 0.71
C ILE A 117 -0.52 -21.79 0.45
N VAL A 118 -0.75 -21.44 -0.82
CA VAL A 118 -1.22 -20.11 -1.23
C VAL A 118 -2.57 -20.21 -1.93
N THR A 119 -3.53 -19.40 -1.50
CA THR A 119 -4.85 -19.25 -2.12
C THR A 119 -4.78 -18.35 -3.37
N GLY A 120 -5.69 -18.55 -4.33
CA GLY A 120 -5.71 -17.71 -5.55
C GLY A 120 -5.90 -16.22 -5.25
N THR A 121 -6.65 -15.89 -4.19
CA THR A 121 -6.83 -14.51 -3.72
C THR A 121 -5.54 -13.87 -3.22
N GLU A 122 -4.73 -14.59 -2.44
CA GLU A 122 -3.45 -14.07 -1.92
C GLU A 122 -2.47 -13.78 -3.06
N LEU A 123 -2.43 -14.67 -4.05
CA LEU A 123 -1.61 -14.48 -5.25
C LEU A 123 -2.08 -13.27 -6.08
N ALA A 124 -3.40 -13.08 -6.25
CA ALA A 124 -3.94 -11.93 -6.97
C ALA A 124 -3.60 -10.61 -6.27
N PHE A 125 -3.70 -10.55 -4.94
CA PHE A 125 -3.27 -9.37 -4.17
C PHE A 125 -1.77 -9.11 -4.30
N LEU A 126 -0.94 -10.16 -4.27
CA LEU A 126 0.51 -10.03 -4.47
C LEU A 126 0.85 -9.47 -5.85
N ILE A 127 0.21 -9.98 -6.92
CA ILE A 127 0.41 -9.50 -8.29
C ILE A 127 -0.03 -8.04 -8.44
N MET A 128 -1.19 -7.69 -7.91
CA MET A 128 -1.70 -6.32 -7.94
C MET A 128 -0.77 -5.37 -7.20
N PHE A 129 -0.19 -5.81 -6.07
CA PHE A 129 0.76 -5.04 -5.32
C PHE A 129 2.07 -4.82 -6.09
N ILE A 130 2.63 -5.87 -6.71
CA ILE A 130 3.80 -5.74 -7.59
C ILE A 130 3.51 -4.78 -8.74
N ALA A 131 2.33 -4.87 -9.36
CA ALA A 131 1.92 -3.96 -10.42
C ALA A 131 1.88 -2.50 -9.95
N LEU A 132 1.42 -2.24 -8.73
CA LEU A 132 1.45 -0.90 -8.12
C LEU A 132 2.90 -0.39 -7.93
N LEU A 133 3.82 -1.24 -7.47
CA LEU A 133 5.23 -0.87 -7.31
C LEU A 133 5.89 -0.54 -8.65
N VAL A 134 5.66 -1.38 -9.67
CA VAL A 134 6.17 -1.17 -11.03
C VAL A 134 5.57 0.10 -11.64
N TRP A 135 4.28 0.32 -11.45
CA TRP A 135 3.60 1.55 -11.88
C TRP A 135 4.21 2.79 -11.25
N SER A 136 4.42 2.76 -9.93
CA SER A 136 5.02 3.88 -9.21
C SER A 136 6.43 4.16 -9.69
N LEU A 137 7.29 3.13 -9.73
CA LEU A 137 8.66 3.29 -10.18
C LEU A 137 8.72 3.81 -11.62
N SER A 138 7.95 3.22 -12.53
CA SER A 138 7.96 3.61 -13.94
C SER A 138 7.49 5.04 -14.15
N THR A 139 6.44 5.45 -13.45
CA THR A 139 5.88 6.81 -13.55
C THR A 139 6.86 7.83 -12.98
N ASP A 140 7.45 7.54 -11.82
CA ASP A 140 8.45 8.41 -11.22
C ASP A 140 9.69 8.55 -12.12
N LEU A 141 10.22 7.44 -12.65
CA LEU A 141 11.36 7.47 -13.56
C LEU A 141 11.03 8.25 -14.84
N HIS A 142 9.86 8.01 -15.43
CA HIS A 142 9.43 8.70 -16.64
C HIS A 142 9.34 10.22 -16.43
N ASN A 143 8.72 10.65 -15.32
CA ASN A 143 8.55 12.06 -15.00
C ASN A 143 9.89 12.77 -14.72
N ASN A 144 10.85 12.07 -14.09
CA ASN A 144 12.12 12.70 -13.72
C ASN A 144 13.19 12.58 -14.80
N PHE A 145 13.13 11.57 -15.67
CA PHE A 145 14.03 11.44 -16.81
C PHE A 145 13.82 12.56 -17.84
N ALA A 146 12.61 13.11 -17.93
CA ALA A 146 12.33 14.29 -18.76
C ALA A 146 13.15 15.52 -18.35
N ASN A 147 13.48 15.65 -17.05
CA ASN A 147 14.25 16.77 -16.52
C ASN A 147 15.78 16.58 -16.67
N ILE A 148 16.24 15.39 -17.09
CA ILE A 148 17.68 15.09 -17.17
C ILE A 148 18.39 15.89 -18.27
N THR A 149 17.65 16.38 -19.27
CA THR A 149 18.17 17.26 -20.32
C THR A 149 18.83 18.52 -19.75
N GLN A 150 18.43 18.98 -18.56
CA GLN A 150 19.07 20.11 -17.87
C GLN A 150 20.48 19.77 -17.36
N PHE A 151 20.74 18.54 -16.93
CA PHE A 151 22.07 18.11 -16.48
C PHE A 151 23.04 17.90 -17.65
N ALA A 152 22.53 17.54 -18.82
CA ALA A 152 23.32 17.48 -20.05
C ALA A 152 23.92 18.86 -20.42
N GLN A 153 23.19 19.95 -20.15
CA GLN A 153 23.67 21.33 -20.34
C GLN A 153 24.78 21.72 -19.36
N GLN A 154 24.84 21.06 -18.20
CA GLN A 154 25.83 21.31 -17.14
C GLN A 154 27.10 20.45 -17.29
N GLY A 155 27.26 19.72 -18.40
CA GLY A 155 28.41 18.85 -18.63
C GLY A 155 28.47 17.61 -17.74
N GLN A 156 27.39 17.31 -16.99
CA GLN A 156 27.30 16.12 -16.15
C GLN A 156 27.02 14.86 -16.98
N ARG A 157 27.55 13.72 -16.53
CA ARG A 157 27.33 12.43 -17.19
C ARG A 157 25.89 11.98 -16.98
N ILE A 158 25.10 12.05 -18.05
CA ILE A 158 23.67 11.69 -18.11
C ILE A 158 23.39 10.32 -17.48
N TRP A 159 24.26 9.33 -17.67
CA TRP A 159 24.04 7.98 -17.15
C TRP A 159 24.22 7.85 -15.62
N VAL A 160 25.17 8.58 -15.03
CA VAL A 160 25.38 8.58 -13.56
C VAL A 160 24.19 9.25 -12.86
N GLU A 161 23.68 10.35 -13.43
CA GLU A 161 22.48 11.00 -12.89
C GLU A 161 21.22 10.13 -13.05
N LYS A 162 21.07 9.40 -14.16
CA LYS A 162 20.01 8.39 -14.30
C LYS A 162 20.10 7.31 -13.23
N LEU A 163 21.30 6.86 -12.88
CA LEU A 163 21.51 5.88 -11.81
C LEU A 163 21.11 6.45 -10.43
N LYS A 164 21.52 7.69 -10.11
CA LYS A 164 21.14 8.36 -8.85
C LYS A 164 19.64 8.55 -8.72
N ILE A 165 18.98 9.01 -9.80
CA ILE A 165 17.51 9.14 -9.85
C ILE A 165 16.85 7.78 -9.64
N THR A 166 17.35 6.73 -10.31
CA THR A 166 16.80 5.38 -10.16
C THR A 166 16.97 4.84 -8.74
N ALA A 167 18.14 5.03 -8.15
CA ALA A 167 18.41 4.66 -6.76
C ALA A 167 17.48 5.41 -5.80
N LEU A 168 17.29 6.73 -5.97
CA LEU A 168 16.37 7.53 -5.17
C LEU A 168 14.95 6.97 -5.22
N TYR A 169 14.43 6.71 -6.41
CA TYR A 169 13.05 6.25 -6.59
C TYR A 169 12.82 4.81 -6.16
N LEU A 170 13.83 3.94 -6.18
CA LEU A 170 13.76 2.66 -5.48
C LEU A 170 13.50 2.86 -3.97
N GLY A 171 14.17 3.83 -3.33
CA GLY A 171 13.90 4.15 -1.93
C GLY A 171 12.47 4.68 -1.69
N VAL A 172 11.98 5.55 -2.57
CA VAL A 172 10.60 6.08 -2.50
C VAL A 172 9.56 4.96 -2.64
N VAL A 173 9.73 4.06 -3.62
CA VAL A 173 8.87 2.89 -3.81
C VAL A 173 8.99 1.92 -2.63
N GLY A 174 10.18 1.80 -2.04
CA GLY A 174 10.40 1.05 -0.80
C GLY A 174 9.53 1.54 0.37
N ASN A 175 9.24 2.84 0.45
CA ASN A 175 8.33 3.38 1.46
C ASN A 175 6.88 2.92 1.28
N ILE A 176 6.45 2.65 0.04
CA ILE A 176 5.15 2.02 -0.24
C ILE A 176 5.14 0.64 0.41
N CYS A 177 6.17 -0.17 0.17
CA CYS A 177 6.30 -1.48 0.80
C CYS A 177 6.31 -1.41 2.32
N LEU A 178 7.02 -0.45 2.93
CA LEU A 178 7.00 -0.26 4.38
C LEU A 178 5.60 0.09 4.90
N ALA A 179 4.85 0.97 4.23
CA ALA A 179 3.49 1.32 4.65
C ALA A 179 2.58 0.09 4.67
N PHE A 180 2.68 -0.77 3.65
CA PHE A 180 1.93 -2.02 3.55
C PHE A 180 2.42 -3.11 4.52
N LEU A 181 3.69 -3.07 4.94
CA LEU A 181 4.31 -4.04 5.84
C LEU A 181 3.69 -4.04 7.24
N PHE A 182 3.14 -2.91 7.68
CA PHE A 182 2.57 -2.74 9.02
C PHE A 182 1.08 -3.08 9.11
N PHE A 183 0.36 -3.22 8.00
CA PHE A 183 -1.03 -3.72 8.00
C PHE A 183 -1.21 -5.09 8.70
N PRO A 184 -0.31 -6.08 8.51
CA PRO A 184 -0.45 -7.43 9.08
C PRO A 184 0.12 -7.57 10.50
N VAL A 185 0.95 -6.62 10.94
CA VAL A 185 1.66 -6.69 12.24
C VAL A 185 0.67 -6.60 13.41
N ALA A 186 -0.47 -5.94 13.21
CA ALA A 186 -1.54 -5.94 14.19
C ALA A 186 -2.34 -7.26 14.11
N ARG A 187 -1.78 -8.36 14.63
CA ARG A 187 -2.44 -9.69 14.71
C ARG A 187 -3.84 -9.67 15.35
N GLY A 188 -4.14 -8.65 16.16
CA GLY A 188 -5.45 -8.42 16.79
C GLY A 188 -6.28 -7.31 16.13
N SER A 189 -5.86 -6.76 15.00
CA SER A 189 -6.60 -5.70 14.30
C SER A 189 -7.87 -6.26 13.67
N SER A 190 -8.94 -5.46 13.76
CA SER A 190 -10.22 -5.69 13.09
C SER A 190 -10.11 -5.76 11.56
N VAL A 191 -8.99 -5.30 10.99
CA VAL A 191 -8.77 -5.25 9.54
C VAL A 191 -8.60 -6.66 8.94
N LEU A 192 -7.93 -7.60 9.63
CA LEU A 192 -7.73 -8.97 9.13
C LEU A 192 -9.08 -9.71 8.95
N PRO A 193 -9.96 -9.77 9.97
CA PRO A 193 -11.27 -10.41 9.83
C PRO A 193 -12.18 -9.68 8.83
N LEU A 194 -12.04 -8.35 8.68
CA LEU A 194 -12.82 -7.57 7.71
C LEU A 194 -12.51 -7.99 6.26
N LEU A 195 -11.25 -8.30 5.96
CA LEU A 195 -10.80 -8.77 4.64
C LEU A 195 -10.97 -10.28 4.45
N GLY A 196 -11.44 -11.01 5.47
CA GLY A 196 -11.62 -12.46 5.42
C GLY A 196 -10.31 -13.26 5.34
N LEU A 197 -9.19 -12.64 5.72
CA LEU A 197 -7.86 -13.27 5.71
C LEU A 197 -7.60 -14.01 7.02
N THR A 198 -6.93 -15.15 6.94
CA THR A 198 -6.47 -15.90 8.12
C THR A 198 -5.20 -15.27 8.69
N SER A 199 -4.95 -15.48 9.98
CA SER A 199 -3.69 -15.07 10.62
C SER A 199 -2.47 -15.71 9.95
N GLU A 200 -2.62 -16.92 9.41
CA GLU A 200 -1.58 -17.62 8.65
C GLU A 200 -1.25 -16.91 7.32
N GLY A 201 -2.28 -16.49 6.56
CA GLY A 201 -2.09 -15.73 5.31
C GLY A 201 -1.41 -14.38 5.54
N SER A 202 -1.75 -13.72 6.65
CA SER A 202 -1.12 -12.47 7.09
C SER A 202 0.39 -12.62 7.37
N ILE A 203 0.81 -13.73 7.98
CA ILE A 203 2.23 -14.01 8.23
C ILE A 203 2.98 -14.22 6.92
N LYS A 204 2.42 -15.01 6.00
CA LYS A 204 3.01 -15.26 4.67
C LYS A 204 3.16 -13.96 3.89
N TYR A 205 2.10 -13.15 3.85
CA TYR A 205 2.12 -11.83 3.23
C TYR A 205 3.21 -10.93 3.81
N HIS A 206 3.34 -10.86 5.14
CA HIS A 206 4.36 -10.04 5.79
C HIS A 206 5.79 -10.50 5.44
N ILE A 207 6.03 -11.81 5.34
CA ILE A 207 7.32 -12.37 4.91
C ILE A 207 7.61 -11.97 3.46
N TRP A 208 6.65 -12.12 2.54
CA TRP A 208 6.82 -11.74 1.13
C TRP A 208 7.13 -10.26 0.98
N LEU A 209 6.36 -9.42 1.68
CA LEU A 209 6.56 -7.98 1.66
C LEU A 209 7.91 -7.59 2.27
N GLY A 210 8.31 -8.26 3.35
CA GLY A 210 9.62 -8.10 3.97
C GLY A 210 10.76 -8.39 2.99
N HIS A 211 10.68 -9.48 2.23
CA HIS A 211 11.67 -9.77 1.18
C HIS A 211 11.69 -8.69 0.08
N MET A 212 10.53 -8.19 -0.34
CA MET A 212 10.46 -7.09 -1.31
C MET A 212 11.11 -5.81 -0.77
N VAL A 213 10.82 -5.43 0.48
CA VAL A 213 11.45 -4.29 1.15
C VAL A 213 12.97 -4.46 1.16
N MET A 214 13.47 -5.61 1.61
CA MET A 214 14.91 -5.87 1.68
C MET A 214 15.58 -5.76 0.30
N ALA A 215 14.98 -6.34 -0.74
CA ALA A 215 15.51 -6.28 -2.10
C ALA A 215 15.54 -4.84 -2.63
N ILE A 216 14.45 -4.08 -2.46
CA ILE A 216 14.34 -2.70 -2.95
C ILE A 216 15.32 -1.77 -2.22
N PHE A 217 15.42 -1.85 -0.90
CA PHE A 217 16.34 -1.01 -0.14
C PHE A 217 17.81 -1.39 -0.37
N THR A 218 18.10 -2.67 -0.59
CA THR A 218 19.44 -3.11 -1.00
C THR A 218 19.81 -2.53 -2.37
N ALA A 219 18.89 -2.58 -3.34
CA ALA A 219 19.11 -1.99 -4.67
C ALA A 219 19.25 -0.46 -4.61
N HIS A 220 18.45 0.22 -3.78
CA HIS A 220 18.58 1.65 -3.47
C HIS A 220 19.99 2.00 -2.95
N GLY A 221 20.44 1.31 -1.89
CA GLY A 221 21.75 1.56 -1.30
C GLY A 221 22.90 1.24 -2.26
N PHE A 222 22.82 0.09 -2.95
CA PHE A 222 23.82 -0.31 -3.94
C PHE A 222 23.94 0.68 -5.09
N GLY A 223 22.81 1.20 -5.60
CA GLY A 223 22.80 2.20 -6.66
C GLY A 223 23.53 3.49 -6.27
N PHE A 224 23.37 3.95 -5.02
CA PHE A 224 24.12 5.11 -4.51
C PHE A 224 25.60 4.82 -4.30
N ILE A 225 25.95 3.67 -3.72
CA ILE A 225 27.36 3.27 -3.54
C ILE A 225 28.07 3.22 -4.90
N LEU A 226 27.42 2.66 -5.92
CA LEU A 226 27.98 2.60 -7.27
C LEU A 226 28.13 4.00 -7.89
N ALA A 227 27.11 4.85 -7.77
CA ALA A 227 27.16 6.22 -8.29
C ALA A 227 28.29 7.04 -7.62
N TRP A 228 28.44 6.94 -6.31
CA TRP A 228 29.50 7.65 -5.56
C TRP A 228 30.89 7.11 -5.84
N SER A 229 31.04 5.78 -5.97
CA SER A 229 32.32 5.17 -6.33
C SER A 229 32.83 5.69 -7.69
N ILE A 230 31.93 5.81 -8.66
CA ILE A 230 32.23 6.38 -9.97
C ILE A 230 32.62 7.85 -9.83
N ASP A 231 31.82 8.67 -9.14
CA ASP A 231 32.13 10.10 -8.96
C ASP A 231 33.47 10.33 -8.22
N HIS A 232 33.78 9.54 -7.19
CA HIS A 232 35.02 9.66 -6.42
C HIS A 232 36.27 9.32 -7.24
N GLN A 233 36.23 8.24 -8.03
CA GLN A 233 37.34 7.89 -8.93
C GLN A 233 37.67 9.03 -9.91
N PHE A 234 36.68 9.85 -10.28
CA PHE A 234 36.90 10.98 -11.17
C PHE A 234 37.39 12.24 -10.46
N SER A 235 37.04 12.44 -9.18
CA SER A 235 37.57 13.57 -8.40
C SER A 235 39.06 13.47 -8.06
N GLU A 236 39.63 12.26 -8.07
CA GLU A 236 41.07 12.04 -7.80
C GLU A 236 41.96 12.12 -9.05
N VAL A 237 41.39 12.07 -10.26
CA VAL A 237 42.13 12.09 -11.54
C VAL A 237 42.08 13.45 -12.26
N GLN A 238 41.50 14.47 -11.62
CA GLN A 238 41.38 15.83 -12.13
C GLN A 238 42.16 16.81 -11.27
#